data_AF-A0A6J7ZWA4-F1
#
_entry.id   AF-A0A6J7ZWA4-F1
#
_cell.length_a   1.000
_cell.length_b   1.000
_cell.length_c   1.000
_cell.angle_alpha   90.00
_cell.angle_beta   90.00
_cell.angle_gamma   90.00
#
_symmetry.space_group_name_H-M   'P 1'
#
loop_
_entity.id
_entity.type
_entity.pdbx_description
1 polymer ?
#
loop_
_entity_poly.entity_id
_entity_poly.type
_entity_poly.pdbx_seq_one_letter_code
_entity_poly.pdbx_strand_id
1 'polypeptide(L)'
;MGGIPSKEVKSIREVQPGDHIKYHRLGITYAHHAIVVSVNANSYTVIHFDGDKTGGKNIIQETKHSFGAEKFEVLEYPSENRFTREETVAIAFYFLREGFGKYSLFGNNCEHFATTCATGYPCSIQTLRAAIAANVYVTGIPALIAYCKTKKVVSIKKENGRFVITPL
;
A
#
# COMPACT_ATOMS: atom_id res chain seq x y z
N MET A 1 11.95 -7.01 15.62
CA MET A 1 11.11 -8.21 15.38
C MET A 1 10.27 -7.94 14.14
N GLY A 2 10.20 -8.92 13.23
CA GLY A 2 10.22 -8.72 11.77
C GLY A 2 9.15 -7.78 11.18
N GLY A 3 9.53 -7.00 10.14
CA GLY A 3 8.70 -6.20 9.20
C GLY A 3 8.36 -6.99 7.90
N ILE A 4 7.32 -6.64 7.10
CA ILE A 4 7.03 -7.33 5.80
C ILE A 4 8.38 -7.51 5.09
N PRO A 5 8.70 -8.68 4.51
CA PRO A 5 9.91 -8.82 3.71
C PRO A 5 10.02 -7.63 2.78
N SER A 6 11.05 -6.84 3.01
CA SER A 6 11.24 -5.60 2.28
C SER A 6 12.64 -5.60 1.75
N LYS A 7 12.75 -5.25 0.48
CA LYS A 7 14.02 -5.07 -0.19
C LYS A 7 14.40 -3.60 -0.04
N GLU A 8 15.56 -3.35 0.54
CA GLU A 8 16.16 -2.02 0.49
C GLU A 8 16.53 -1.67 -0.95
N VAL A 9 16.20 -0.44 -1.35
CA VAL A 9 16.41 0.06 -2.71
C VAL A 9 17.34 1.27 -2.65
N LYS A 10 18.33 1.29 -3.54
CA LYS A 10 19.39 2.32 -3.57
C LYS A 10 19.24 3.29 -4.73
N SER A 11 18.49 2.92 -5.77
CA SER A 11 18.28 3.77 -6.96
C SER A 11 16.82 3.80 -7.44
N ILE A 12 16.37 4.94 -7.97
CA ILE A 12 15.03 5.13 -8.59
C ILE A 12 14.78 4.07 -9.67
N ARG A 13 15.85 3.58 -10.30
CA ARG A 13 15.77 2.53 -11.32
C ARG A 13 15.33 1.16 -10.79
N GLU A 14 15.37 0.94 -9.48
CA GLU A 14 14.96 -0.31 -8.85
C GLU A 14 13.49 -0.28 -8.38
N VAL A 15 12.81 0.87 -8.48
CA VAL A 15 11.36 0.95 -8.23
C VAL A 15 10.58 0.89 -9.53
N GLN A 16 9.35 0.39 -9.44
CA GLN A 16 8.42 0.25 -10.55
C GLN A 16 7.03 0.75 -10.14
N PRO A 17 6.20 1.20 -11.09
CA PRO A 17 4.78 1.42 -10.82
C PRO A 17 4.14 0.18 -10.17
N GLY A 18 3.26 0.43 -9.21
CA GLY A 18 2.63 -0.59 -8.37
C GLY A 18 3.48 -1.05 -7.17
N ASP A 19 4.73 -0.58 -7.02
CA ASP A 19 5.48 -0.85 -5.78
C ASP A 19 4.83 -0.14 -4.59
N HIS A 20 4.66 -0.90 -3.51
CA HIS A 20 4.41 -0.34 -2.20
C HIS A 20 5.76 -0.07 -1.55
N ILE A 21 6.07 1.20 -1.36
CA ILE A 21 7.31 1.65 -0.73
C ILE A 21 7.08 2.08 0.71
N LYS A 22 8.08 1.88 1.56
CA LYS A 22 8.18 2.54 2.85
C LYS A 22 9.52 3.29 2.97
N TYR A 23 9.48 4.45 3.59
CA TYR A 23 10.68 5.24 3.83
C TYR A 23 10.51 6.06 5.10
N HIS A 24 11.61 6.33 5.79
CA HIS A 24 11.57 7.23 6.93
C HIS A 24 11.54 8.69 6.44
N ARG A 25 10.83 9.54 7.19
CA ARG A 25 10.82 10.98 6.99
C ARG A 25 11.53 11.60 8.19
N LEU A 26 12.46 12.52 7.92
CA LEU A 26 13.11 13.35 8.94
C LEU A 26 12.09 13.95 9.91
N GLY A 27 12.21 13.61 11.20
CA GLY A 27 11.34 14.10 12.27
C GLY A 27 10.08 13.27 12.54
N ILE A 28 9.88 12.13 11.88
CA ILE A 28 8.75 11.20 12.13
C ILE A 28 9.29 9.85 12.62
N THR A 29 8.70 9.32 13.69
CA THR A 29 9.16 8.07 14.34
C THR A 29 8.72 6.79 13.63
N TYR A 30 7.76 6.88 12.71
CA TYR A 30 7.23 5.74 11.95
C TYR A 30 7.55 5.86 10.46
N ALA A 31 7.72 4.71 9.80
CA ALA A 31 7.94 4.65 8.36
C ALA A 31 6.70 5.13 7.60
N HIS A 32 6.88 5.98 6.59
CA HIS A 32 5.80 6.46 5.75
C HIS A 32 5.62 5.55 4.54
N HIS A 33 4.37 5.22 4.21
CA HIS A 33 4.02 4.27 3.17
C HIS A 33 3.36 4.96 1.97
N ALA A 34 3.66 4.47 0.75
CA ALA A 34 3.11 5.02 -0.49
C ALA A 34 3.06 3.98 -1.61
N ILE A 35 2.26 4.26 -2.64
CA ILE A 35 2.21 3.50 -3.90
C ILE A 35 2.92 4.28 -5.00
N VAL A 36 3.92 3.68 -5.64
CA VAL A 36 4.56 4.24 -6.84
C VAL A 36 3.58 4.13 -8.01
N VAL A 37 3.31 5.23 -8.71
CA VAL A 37 2.39 5.26 -9.85
C VAL A 37 3.07 5.62 -11.16
N SER A 38 4.26 6.20 -11.11
CA SER A 38 5.08 6.49 -12.29
C SER A 38 6.55 6.54 -11.91
N VAL A 39 7.43 6.11 -12.82
CA VAL A 39 8.88 6.19 -12.67
C VAL A 39 9.46 6.72 -13.98
N ASN A 40 10.29 7.74 -13.88
CA ASN A 40 11.09 8.32 -14.95
C ASN A 40 12.57 8.17 -14.60
N ALA A 41 13.47 8.60 -15.50
CA ALA A 41 14.91 8.46 -15.32
C ALA A 41 15.43 9.00 -13.97
N ASN A 42 14.90 10.15 -13.54
CA ASN A 42 15.39 10.90 -12.37
C ASN A 42 14.27 11.24 -11.37
N SER A 43 13.06 10.71 -11.56
CA SER A 43 11.94 11.02 -10.67
C SER A 43 10.97 9.86 -10.60
N TYR A 44 10.22 9.80 -9.50
CA TYR A 44 9.11 8.88 -9.34
C TYR A 44 7.93 9.64 -8.73
N THR A 45 6.73 9.24 -9.14
CA THR A 45 5.47 9.79 -8.62
C THR A 45 4.84 8.75 -7.72
N VAL A 46 4.34 9.19 -6.56
CA VAL A 46 3.66 8.33 -5.60
C VAL A 46 2.29 8.89 -5.25
N ILE A 47 1.38 8.00 -4.88
CA ILE A 47 0.15 8.35 -4.19
C ILE A 47 0.26 7.83 -2.75
N HIS A 48 -0.05 8.67 -1.78
CA HIS A 48 0.06 8.33 -0.37
C HIS A 48 -1.01 9.03 0.48
N PHE A 49 -1.26 8.49 1.67
CA PHE A 49 -2.16 9.09 2.64
C PHE A 49 -1.34 9.99 3.58
N ASP A 50 -1.31 11.29 3.31
CA ASP A 50 -0.68 12.27 4.21
C ASP A 50 -1.74 12.69 5.23
N GLY A 51 -1.41 12.59 6.53
CA GLY A 51 -2.33 12.97 7.59
C GLY A 51 -2.85 14.41 7.47
N ASP A 52 -3.94 14.69 8.17
CA ASP A 52 -4.77 15.91 8.06
C ASP A 52 -3.98 17.22 8.27
N LYS A 53 -3.42 17.77 7.19
CA LYS A 53 -2.75 19.08 7.19
C LYS A 53 -3.66 20.22 6.72
N THR A 54 -4.81 19.93 6.12
CA THR A 54 -5.60 20.95 5.41
C THR A 54 -7.13 20.75 5.41
N GLY A 55 -7.70 19.77 6.12
CA GLY A 55 -9.15 19.58 6.15
C GLY A 55 -9.77 19.21 4.77
N GLY A 56 -8.94 18.79 3.81
CA GLY A 56 -9.30 18.36 2.45
C GLY A 56 -8.91 16.91 2.16
N LYS A 57 -9.01 16.47 0.89
CA LYS A 57 -8.65 15.09 0.49
C LYS A 57 -7.24 14.74 0.98
N ASN A 58 -7.16 13.77 1.88
CA ASN A 58 -5.91 13.36 2.53
C ASN A 58 -5.05 12.40 1.70
N ILE A 59 -5.53 11.99 0.52
CA ILE A 59 -4.74 11.21 -0.44
C ILE A 59 -4.08 12.19 -1.39
N ILE A 60 -2.75 12.16 -1.43
CA ILE A 60 -1.92 13.12 -2.15
C ILE A 60 -1.12 12.37 -3.21
N GLN A 61 -1.08 12.95 -4.42
CA GLN A 61 -0.11 12.57 -5.44
C GLN A 61 1.08 13.52 -5.39
N GLU A 62 2.30 12.99 -5.29
CA GLU A 62 3.52 13.79 -5.23
C GLU A 62 4.63 13.19 -6.11
N THR A 63 5.40 14.06 -6.75
CA THR A 63 6.59 13.69 -7.53
C THR A 63 7.85 13.96 -6.73
N LYS A 64 8.73 12.96 -6.63
CA LYS A 64 10.02 13.04 -5.94
C LYS A 64 11.16 12.87 -6.92
N HIS A 65 12.24 13.61 -6.68
CA HIS A 65 13.43 13.65 -7.53
C HIS A 65 14.65 12.97 -6.87
N SER A 66 14.49 12.55 -5.61
CA SER A 66 15.47 11.78 -4.87
C SER A 66 14.75 10.86 -3.89
N PHE A 67 15.42 9.78 -3.52
CA PHE A 67 15.14 9.16 -2.24
C PHE A 67 15.69 10.11 -1.17
N GLY A 68 14.91 10.38 -0.12
CA GLY A 68 15.40 11.21 0.99
C GLY A 68 16.67 10.63 1.61
N ALA A 69 17.26 11.32 2.58
CA ALA A 69 18.50 10.90 3.24
C ALA A 69 18.39 9.60 4.09
N GLU A 70 17.28 8.86 3.99
CA GLU A 70 16.93 7.76 4.89
C GLU A 70 16.59 6.47 4.12
N LYS A 71 16.57 5.35 4.87
CA LYS A 71 16.30 4.00 4.37
C LYS A 71 15.01 3.95 3.56
N PHE A 72 15.12 3.45 2.33
CA PHE A 72 14.01 3.32 1.38
C PHE A 72 13.84 1.86 1.00
N GLU A 73 12.63 1.32 1.13
CA GLU A 73 12.38 -0.10 0.95
C GLU A 73 11.12 -0.34 0.13
N VAL A 74 11.15 -1.36 -0.73
CA VAL A 74 9.98 -1.89 -1.43
C VAL A 74 9.46 -3.10 -0.64
N LEU A 75 8.16 -3.14 -0.37
CA LEU A 75 7.51 -4.25 0.32
C LEU A 75 7.22 -5.39 -0.66
N GLU A 76 7.51 -6.61 -0.22
CA GLU A 76 7.32 -7.82 -0.99
C GLU A 76 6.11 -8.58 -0.45
N TYR A 77 5.17 -8.88 -1.35
CA TYR A 77 3.97 -9.66 -1.09
C TYR A 77 4.02 -10.92 -1.95
N PRO A 78 3.60 -12.09 -1.43
CA PRO A 78 3.38 -13.27 -2.27
C PRO A 78 2.37 -12.96 -3.38
N SER A 79 2.64 -13.47 -4.58
CA SER A 79 1.90 -13.13 -5.79
C SER A 79 0.42 -13.50 -5.70
N GLU A 80 0.08 -14.57 -4.99
CA GLU A 80 -1.29 -15.03 -4.76
C GLU A 80 -2.10 -14.12 -3.82
N ASN A 81 -1.44 -13.22 -3.10
CA ASN A 81 -2.05 -12.34 -2.10
C ASN A 81 -1.95 -10.85 -2.48
N ARG A 82 -1.49 -10.51 -3.68
CA ARG A 82 -1.47 -9.13 -4.18
C ARG A 82 -2.15 -8.98 -5.54
N PHE A 83 -2.70 -7.80 -5.76
CA PHE A 83 -3.11 -7.34 -7.08
C PHE A 83 -1.89 -7.14 -7.99
N THR A 84 -2.10 -7.18 -9.31
CA THR A 84 -1.03 -6.83 -10.24
C THR A 84 -0.56 -5.39 -10.01
N ARG A 85 0.59 -5.05 -10.58
CA ARG A 85 1.13 -3.69 -10.49
C ARG A 85 0.17 -2.67 -11.09
N GLU A 86 -0.40 -3.00 -12.25
CA GLU A 86 -1.36 -2.17 -12.98
C GLU A 86 -2.65 -1.98 -12.17
N GLU A 87 -3.16 -3.05 -11.57
CA GLU A 87 -4.33 -3.01 -10.70
C GLU A 87 -4.07 -2.16 -9.44
N THR A 88 -2.91 -2.35 -8.80
CA THR A 88 -2.48 -1.58 -7.63
C THR A 88 -2.46 -0.07 -7.93
N VAL A 89 -1.90 0.31 -9.10
CA VAL A 89 -1.88 1.70 -9.56
C VAL A 89 -3.30 2.22 -9.82
N ALA A 90 -4.16 1.42 -10.47
CA ALA A 90 -5.54 1.80 -10.73
C ALA A 90 -6.33 2.05 -9.43
N ILE A 91 -6.13 1.20 -8.42
CA ILE A 91 -6.76 1.35 -7.10
C ILE A 91 -6.24 2.60 -6.38
N ALA A 92 -4.94 2.88 -6.45
CA ALA A 92 -4.38 4.10 -5.85
C ALA A 92 -4.99 5.37 -6.47
N PHE A 93 -5.16 5.42 -7.79
CA PHE A 93 -5.85 6.54 -8.46
C PHE A 93 -7.34 6.63 -8.11
N TYR A 94 -8.01 5.49 -7.93
CA TYR A 94 -9.39 5.47 -7.45
C TYR A 94 -9.50 6.15 -6.08
N PHE A 95 -8.66 5.79 -5.11
CA PHE A 95 -8.67 6.41 -3.78
C PHE A 95 -8.16 7.85 -3.76
N LEU A 96 -7.30 8.25 -4.70
CA LEU A 96 -6.97 9.67 -4.91
C LEU A 96 -8.22 10.48 -5.29
N ARG A 97 -9.10 9.91 -6.12
CA ARG A 97 -10.32 10.58 -6.57
C ARG A 97 -11.43 10.55 -5.52
N GLU A 98 -11.73 9.38 -4.97
CA GLU A 98 -12.86 9.16 -4.06
C GLU A 98 -12.52 9.46 -2.59
N GLY A 99 -11.24 9.42 -2.23
CA GLY A 99 -10.77 9.45 -0.85
C GLY A 99 -10.68 8.06 -0.22
N PHE A 100 -9.99 7.97 0.92
CA PHE A 100 -9.76 6.72 1.67
C PHE A 100 -10.24 6.82 3.12
N GLY A 101 -11.27 7.64 3.37
CA GLY A 101 -11.78 7.91 4.71
C GLY A 101 -10.90 8.86 5.53
N LYS A 102 -11.21 8.96 6.83
CA LYS A 102 -10.52 9.86 7.77
C LYS A 102 -9.21 9.24 8.24
N TYR A 103 -8.16 10.07 8.33
CA TYR A 103 -6.86 9.64 8.79
C TYR A 103 -6.89 9.37 10.31
N SER A 104 -6.21 8.32 10.75
CA SER A 104 -5.94 8.04 12.16
C SER A 104 -4.54 7.46 12.30
N LEU A 105 -3.68 8.10 13.11
CA LEU A 105 -2.29 7.65 13.34
C LEU A 105 -2.22 6.20 13.83
N PHE A 106 -3.13 5.82 14.73
CA PHE A 106 -3.22 4.49 15.33
C PHE A 106 -4.17 3.54 14.57
N GLY A 107 -4.63 3.93 13.38
CA GLY A 107 -5.60 3.18 12.58
C GLY A 107 -5.43 3.46 11.10
N ASN A 108 -6.47 4.00 10.45
CA ASN A 108 -6.50 4.29 9.01
C ASN A 108 -5.42 5.32 8.59
N ASN A 109 -4.23 4.84 8.26
CA ASN A 109 -3.05 5.64 7.95
C ASN A 109 -2.44 5.25 6.59
N CYS A 110 -1.25 5.77 6.29
CA CYS A 110 -0.51 5.48 5.06
C CYS A 110 -0.23 3.99 4.83
N GLU A 111 0.04 3.21 5.88
CA GLU A 111 0.29 1.77 5.80
C GLU A 111 -0.97 1.01 5.38
N HIS A 112 -2.12 1.37 5.97
CA HIS A 112 -3.41 0.78 5.63
C HIS A 112 -3.81 1.11 4.19
N PHE A 113 -3.61 2.36 3.78
CA PHE A 113 -3.85 2.80 2.40
C PHE A 113 -3.03 1.98 1.40
N ALA A 114 -1.71 1.93 1.58
CA ALA A 114 -0.84 1.29 0.61
C ALA A 114 -1.01 -0.25 0.61
N THR A 115 -1.28 -0.85 1.78
CA THR A 115 -1.63 -2.27 1.86
C THR A 115 -2.96 -2.57 1.17
N THR A 116 -3.97 -1.70 1.32
CA THR A 116 -5.26 -1.86 0.65
C THR A 116 -5.12 -1.73 -0.86
N CYS A 117 -4.31 -0.79 -1.34
CA CYS A 117 -4.03 -0.66 -2.78
C CYS A 117 -3.36 -1.92 -3.35
N ALA A 118 -2.41 -2.50 -2.61
CA ALA A 118 -1.67 -3.68 -3.07
C ALA A 118 -2.45 -4.99 -2.96
N THR A 119 -3.40 -5.09 -2.03
CA THR A 119 -4.01 -6.40 -1.67
C THR A 119 -5.54 -6.41 -1.63
N GLY A 120 -6.18 -5.24 -1.52
CA GLY A 120 -7.62 -5.08 -1.34
C GLY A 120 -8.10 -5.18 0.11
N TYR A 121 -7.19 -5.41 1.06
CA TYR A 121 -7.50 -5.60 2.47
C TYR A 121 -6.95 -4.45 3.33
N PRO A 122 -7.73 -3.89 4.27
CA PRO A 122 -7.30 -2.82 5.15
C PRO A 122 -6.59 -3.34 6.41
N CYS A 123 -5.95 -4.51 6.36
CA CYS A 123 -5.35 -5.11 7.55
C CYS A 123 -3.95 -4.56 7.81
N SER A 124 -3.66 -4.24 9.09
CA SER A 124 -2.31 -3.96 9.59
C SER A 124 -1.33 -5.07 9.18
N ILE A 125 -0.10 -4.67 8.87
CA ILE A 125 0.99 -5.53 8.45
C ILE A 125 1.13 -6.78 9.35
N GLN A 126 0.94 -6.65 10.66
CA GLN A 126 1.09 -7.76 11.61
C GLN A 126 0.04 -8.86 11.41
N THR A 127 -1.20 -8.47 11.12
CA THR A 127 -2.36 -9.35 10.92
C THR A 127 -2.28 -10.06 9.57
N LEU A 128 -1.93 -9.33 8.52
CA LEU A 128 -1.71 -9.89 7.18
C LEU A 128 -0.54 -10.89 7.18
N ARG A 129 0.45 -10.71 8.06
CA ARG A 129 1.61 -11.61 8.15
C ARG A 129 1.37 -12.89 8.91
N ALA A 130 0.63 -12.82 10.01
CA ALA A 130 0.14 -14.03 10.67
C ALA A 130 -0.69 -14.86 9.68
N ALA A 131 -1.43 -14.19 8.80
CA ALA A 131 -2.19 -14.83 7.74
C ALA A 131 -1.31 -15.45 6.63
N ILE A 132 -0.41 -14.66 6.04
CA ILE A 132 0.38 -15.07 4.87
C ILE A 132 1.47 -16.09 5.24
N ALA A 133 2.15 -15.94 6.39
CA ALA A 133 3.28 -16.78 6.77
C ALA A 133 2.87 -18.17 7.29
N ALA A 134 1.63 -18.33 7.75
CA ALA A 134 1.16 -19.55 8.40
C ALA A 134 0.12 -20.25 7.52
N ASN A 135 0.55 -21.00 6.51
CA ASN A 135 -0.30 -21.94 5.75
C ASN A 135 -0.81 -23.09 6.68
N VAL A 136 -1.53 -22.75 7.76
CA VAL A 136 -1.70 -23.56 8.97
C VAL A 136 -3.18 -23.65 9.29
N TYR A 137 -3.71 -24.85 9.07
CA TYR A 137 -5.07 -25.29 9.36
C TYR A 137 -5.24 -25.60 10.87
N VAL A 138 -5.18 -24.61 11.77
CA VAL A 138 -5.66 -24.81 13.15
C VAL A 138 -6.33 -23.54 13.70
N THR A 139 -7.60 -23.73 14.04
CA THR A 139 -8.65 -22.98 14.80
C THR A 139 -8.52 -21.50 15.23
N GLY A 140 -7.39 -20.80 15.10
CA GLY A 140 -7.25 -19.37 15.47
C GLY A 140 -6.75 -18.44 14.35
N ILE A 141 -5.87 -18.91 13.47
CA ILE A 141 -5.31 -18.12 12.35
C ILE A 141 -6.18 -18.18 11.10
N PRO A 142 -6.74 -19.33 10.66
CA PRO A 142 -7.67 -19.38 9.54
C PRO A 142 -8.87 -18.45 9.74
N ALA A 143 -9.32 -18.25 10.99
CA ALA A 143 -10.35 -17.28 11.34
C ALA A 143 -9.90 -15.83 11.11
N LEU A 144 -8.63 -15.49 11.37
CA LEU A 144 -8.09 -14.15 11.13
C LEU A 144 -7.81 -13.87 9.64
N ILE A 145 -7.35 -14.88 8.89
CA ILE A 145 -7.25 -14.78 7.42
C ILE A 145 -8.64 -14.67 6.82
N ALA A 146 -9.57 -15.53 7.23
CA ALA A 146 -10.96 -15.45 6.81
C ALA A 146 -11.56 -14.10 7.23
N TYR A 147 -11.23 -13.58 8.40
CA TYR A 147 -11.66 -12.26 8.88
C TYR A 147 -11.06 -11.12 8.06
N CYS A 148 -9.77 -11.13 7.71
CA CYS A 148 -9.21 -10.14 6.79
C CYS A 148 -9.79 -10.31 5.39
N LYS A 149 -10.00 -11.56 4.92
CA LYS A 149 -10.60 -11.87 3.61
C LYS A 149 -12.07 -11.46 3.52
N THR A 150 -12.83 -11.53 4.62
CA THR A 150 -14.21 -11.01 4.72
C THR A 150 -14.24 -9.48 4.83
N LYS A 151 -13.09 -8.85 5.07
CA LYS A 151 -12.90 -7.40 5.09
C LYS A 151 -12.19 -6.90 3.83
N LYS A 152 -12.25 -7.62 2.70
CA LYS A 152 -11.87 -7.03 1.42
C LYS A 152 -12.74 -5.79 1.22
N VAL A 153 -12.14 -4.61 1.13
CA VAL A 153 -12.86 -3.33 1.02
C VAL A 153 -12.86 -2.79 -0.40
N VAL A 154 -12.06 -3.40 -1.27
CA VAL A 154 -12.02 -3.04 -2.69
C VAL A 154 -11.76 -4.27 -3.53
N SER A 155 -12.53 -4.41 -4.60
CA SER A 155 -12.29 -5.37 -5.66
C SER A 155 -12.03 -4.64 -6.97
N ILE A 156 -11.29 -5.29 -7.85
CA ILE A 156 -11.00 -4.80 -9.19
C ILE A 156 -11.23 -5.95 -10.18
N LYS A 157 -11.79 -5.62 -11.33
CA LYS A 157 -11.93 -6.53 -12.47
C LYS A 157 -11.68 -5.76 -13.76
N LYS A 158 -11.34 -6.46 -14.83
CA LYS A 158 -11.17 -5.87 -16.16
C LYS A 158 -12.40 -6.17 -17.01
N GLU A 159 -13.11 -5.13 -17.44
CA GLU A 159 -14.28 -5.21 -18.31
C GLU A 159 -14.03 -4.35 -19.55
N ASN A 160 -14.17 -4.94 -20.74
CA ASN A 160 -13.96 -4.25 -22.03
C ASN A 160 -12.64 -3.46 -22.10
N GLY A 161 -11.56 -4.04 -21.56
CA GLY A 161 -10.23 -3.43 -21.55
C GLY A 161 -10.01 -2.38 -20.46
N ARG A 162 -11.02 -2.03 -19.66
CA ARG A 162 -10.92 -1.04 -18.57
C ARG A 162 -11.03 -1.70 -17.20
N PHE A 163 -10.33 -1.14 -16.22
CA PHE A 163 -10.50 -1.55 -14.83
C PHE A 163 -11.79 -0.98 -14.26
N VAL A 164 -12.59 -1.84 -13.65
CA VAL A 164 -13.77 -1.50 -12.85
C VAL A 164 -13.42 -1.81 -11.41
N ILE A 165 -13.43 -0.76 -10.58
CA ILE A 165 -13.07 -0.83 -9.16
C ILE A 165 -14.35 -0.66 -8.36
N THR A 166 -14.62 -1.61 -7.47
CA THR A 166 -15.84 -1.66 -6.67
C THR A 166 -15.45 -1.65 -5.19
N PRO A 167 -15.85 -0.62 -4.41
CA PRO A 167 -15.77 -0.69 -2.95
C PRO A 167 -16.73 -1.76 -2.43
N LEU A 168 -16.32 -2.49 -1.40
CA LEU A 168 -17.05 -3.61 -0.82
C LEU A 168 -17.50 -3.33 0.61
#